data_AF-A0A2T4KG28-F1
#
_entry.id   AF-A0A2T4KG28-F1
#
_cell.length_a   1.000
_cell.length_b   1.000
_cell.length_c   1.000
_cell.angle_alpha   90.00
_cell.angle_beta   90.00
_cell.angle_gamma   90.00
#
_symmetry.space_group_name_H-M   'P 1'
#
loop_
_entity.id
_entity.type
_entity.pdbx_description
1 polymer ?
#
loop_
_entity_poly.entity_id
_entity_poly.type
_entity_poly.pdbx_seq_one_letter_code
_entity_poly.pdbx_strand_id
1 'polypeptide(L)'
;MFLLPFSVVIGILGFAFKTSPPPERNWWYGFRTRKSLASKENWVKAQVLFWQYSLKFLRIIIVVGIVGLVVEIIGLWLDIDAIIISGFVLELVVMTWYLFTIYWKVEKEL
;
A
#
# COMPACT_ATOMS: atom_id res chain seq x y z
N MET A 1 -15.24 -1.56 2.13
CA MET A 1 -15.18 -0.08 2.06
C MET A 1 -13.78 0.50 2.35
N PHE A 2 -12.84 -0.25 2.94
CA PHE A 2 -11.59 0.28 3.49
C PHE A 2 -10.46 0.47 2.48
N LEU A 3 -10.48 -0.28 1.36
CA LEU A 3 -9.41 -0.20 0.36
C LEU A 3 -9.33 1.18 -0.31
N LEU A 4 -10.46 1.88 -0.47
CA LEU A 4 -10.48 3.19 -1.12
C LEU A 4 -9.84 4.29 -0.24
N PRO A 5 -10.25 4.51 1.03
CA PRO A 5 -9.53 5.41 1.93
C PRO A 5 -8.05 5.04 2.05
N PHE A 6 -7.74 3.75 2.17
CA PHE A 6 -6.36 3.27 2.21
C PHE A 6 -5.57 3.66 0.95
N SER A 7 -6.17 3.49 -0.24
CA SER A 7 -5.53 3.88 -1.50
C SER A 7 -5.24 5.38 -1.58
N VAL A 8 -6.11 6.24 -1.05
CA VAL A 8 -5.88 7.68 -0.99
C VAL A 8 -4.68 7.99 -0.10
N VAL A 9 -4.64 7.42 1.10
CA VAL A 9 -3.54 7.63 2.07
C VAL A 9 -2.21 7.17 1.47
N ILE A 10 -2.14 5.97 0.91
CA ILE A 10 -0.91 5.46 0.30
C ILE A 10 -0.54 6.23 -0.97
N GLY A 11 -1.52 6.69 -1.75
CA GLY A 11 -1.27 7.54 -2.91
C GLY A 11 -0.61 8.86 -2.53
N ILE A 12 -1.11 9.52 -1.47
CA ILE A 12 -0.52 10.74 -0.92
C ILE A 12 0.91 10.46 -0.42
N LEU A 13 1.13 9.39 0.36
CA LEU A 13 2.45 9.03 0.87
C LEU A 13 3.44 8.70 -0.25
N GLY A 14 3.01 7.92 -1.24
CA GLY A 14 3.80 7.57 -2.41
C GLY A 14 4.19 8.81 -3.22
N PHE A 15 3.27 9.75 -3.39
CA PHE A 15 3.58 11.01 -4.09
C PHE A 15 4.52 11.91 -3.27
N ALA A 16 4.28 12.05 -1.97
CA ALA A 16 5.15 12.82 -1.07
C ALA A 16 6.59 12.29 -1.08
N PHE A 17 6.76 10.96 -1.09
CA PHE A 17 8.08 10.33 -1.13
C PHE A 17 8.73 10.38 -2.52
N LYS A 18 7.92 10.51 -3.58
CA LYS A 18 8.42 10.77 -4.94
C LYS A 18 9.00 12.19 -5.04
N THR A 19 8.33 13.18 -4.48
CA THR A 19 8.76 14.60 -4.58
C THR A 19 9.83 14.96 -3.56
N SER A 20 9.74 14.41 -2.35
CA SER A 20 10.60 14.74 -1.22
C SER A 20 10.92 13.48 -0.43
N PRO A 21 11.73 12.56 -1.00
CA PRO A 21 12.14 11.36 -0.29
C PRO A 21 12.91 11.73 0.98
N PRO A 22 12.79 10.96 2.07
CA PRO A 22 13.55 11.16 3.29
C PRO A 22 15.06 11.27 3.00
N PRO A 23 15.69 12.47 3.15
CA PRO A 23 17.05 12.68 2.66
C PRO A 23 18.09 12.04 3.56
N GLU A 24 17.79 11.94 4.86
CA GLU A 24 18.69 11.42 5.87
C GLU A 24 18.12 10.17 6.54
N ARG A 25 19.05 9.24 6.83
CA ARG A 25 18.74 8.03 7.57
C ARG A 25 18.25 8.38 8.96
N ASN A 26 17.05 7.92 9.29
CA ASN A 26 16.45 8.18 10.58
C ASN A 26 15.63 6.97 11.04
N TRP A 27 15.27 6.99 12.32
CA TRP A 27 14.49 5.93 12.96
C TRP A 27 12.99 6.25 13.07
N TRP A 28 12.50 7.33 12.47
CA TRP A 28 11.15 7.85 12.67
C TRP A 28 10.21 7.58 11.49
N TYR A 29 10.67 7.82 10.25
CA TYR A 29 9.86 7.72 9.04
C TYR A 29 10.68 7.19 7.86
N GLY A 30 10.00 6.84 6.77
CA GLY A 30 10.62 6.21 5.60
C GLY A 30 10.51 4.68 5.60
N PHE A 31 10.90 4.08 4.48
CA PHE A 31 11.05 2.63 4.34
C PHE A 31 12.25 2.15 5.15
N ARG A 32 11.98 1.53 6.29
CA ARG A 32 12.96 1.18 7.32
C ARG A 32 13.02 -0.33 7.49
N THR A 33 14.12 -0.90 7.03
CA THR A 33 14.48 -2.31 7.23
C THR A 33 15.94 -2.38 7.63
N ARG A 34 16.38 -3.56 8.10
CA ARG A 34 17.80 -3.76 8.43
C ARG A 34 18.70 -3.47 7.22
N LYS A 35 18.27 -3.84 6.02
CA LYS A 35 19.00 -3.57 4.78
C LYS A 35 19.01 -2.09 4.40
N SER A 36 17.86 -1.40 4.50
CA SER A 36 17.78 0.02 4.14
C SER A 36 18.58 0.91 5.10
N LEU A 37 18.71 0.52 6.36
CA LEU A 37 19.48 1.26 7.36
C LEU A 37 20.99 0.99 7.32
N ALA A 38 21.44 -0.03 6.57
CA ALA A 38 22.84 -0.48 6.57
C ALA A 38 23.81 0.58 6.02
N SER A 39 23.43 1.32 4.98
CA SER A 39 24.26 2.34 4.34
C SER A 39 23.42 3.52 3.86
N LYS A 40 24.08 4.68 3.62
CA LYS A 40 23.41 5.86 3.05
C LYS A 40 22.90 5.58 1.63
N GLU A 41 23.64 4.82 0.85
CA GLU A 41 23.24 4.41 -0.50
C GLU A 41 21.98 3.54 -0.46
N ASN A 42 21.96 2.52 0.40
CA ASN A 42 20.79 1.66 0.60
C ASN A 42 19.58 2.44 1.10
N TRP A 43 19.79 3.42 1.99
CA TRP A 43 18.72 4.28 2.47
C TRP A 43 18.03 5.02 1.33
N VAL A 44 18.82 5.74 0.51
CA VAL A 44 18.29 6.52 -0.62
C VAL A 44 17.62 5.59 -1.64
N LYS A 45 18.27 4.48 -1.98
CA LYS A 45 17.72 3.48 -2.91
C LYS A 45 16.39 2.93 -2.41
N ALA A 46 16.29 2.60 -1.13
CA ALA A 46 15.08 2.06 -0.51
C ALA A 46 13.89 3.05 -0.60
N GLN A 47 14.12 4.33 -0.32
CA GLN A 47 13.05 5.34 -0.41
C GLN A 47 12.56 5.49 -1.85
N VAL A 48 13.47 5.46 -2.83
CA VAL A 48 13.13 5.53 -4.26
C VAL A 48 12.29 4.33 -4.68
N LEU A 49 12.75 3.11 -4.37
CA LEU A 49 12.03 1.89 -4.70
C LEU A 49 10.67 1.82 -4.01
N PHE A 50 10.58 2.27 -2.75
CA PHE A 50 9.33 2.29 -2.01
C PHE A 50 8.26 3.14 -2.69
N TRP A 51 8.56 4.39 -3.07
CA TRP A 51 7.55 5.22 -3.73
C TRP A 51 7.20 4.67 -5.12
N GLN A 52 8.19 4.16 -5.86
CA GLN A 52 7.98 3.57 -7.19
C GLN A 52 7.01 2.40 -7.12
N TYR A 53 7.25 1.45 -6.20
CA TYR A 53 6.38 0.29 -6.05
C TYR A 53 5.01 0.64 -5.46
N SER A 54 4.97 1.56 -4.50
CA SER A 54 3.71 2.04 -3.93
C SER A 54 2.80 2.61 -5.01
N LEU A 55 3.30 3.53 -5.84
CA LEU A 55 2.51 4.13 -6.93
C LEU A 55 2.22 3.16 -8.08
N LYS A 56 3.16 2.25 -8.41
CA LYS A 56 2.96 1.25 -9.48
C LYS A 56 1.78 0.31 -9.19
N PHE A 57 1.67 -0.15 -7.95
CA PHE A 57 0.61 -1.09 -7.56
C PHE A 57 -0.67 -0.39 -7.08
N LEU A 58 -0.62 0.92 -6.83
CA LEU A 58 -1.77 1.71 -6.35
C LEU A 58 -3.02 1.53 -7.23
N ARG A 59 -2.83 1.49 -8.56
CA ARG A 59 -3.93 1.27 -9.51
C ARG A 59 -4.72 -0.01 -9.25
N ILE A 60 -4.06 -1.07 -8.79
CA ILE A 60 -4.71 -2.36 -8.48
C ILE A 60 -5.62 -2.18 -7.28
N ILE A 61 -5.15 -1.49 -6.24
CA ILE A 61 -5.94 -1.22 -5.03
C ILE A 61 -7.14 -0.34 -5.32
N ILE A 62 -6.99 0.67 -6.19
CA ILE A 62 -8.11 1.52 -6.60
C ILE A 62 -9.17 0.68 -7.33
N VAL A 63 -8.78 -0.12 -8.32
CA VAL A 63 -9.73 -0.94 -9.09
C VAL A 63 -10.45 -1.96 -8.20
N VAL A 64 -9.69 -2.69 -7.37
CA VAL A 64 -10.28 -3.67 -6.43
C VAL A 64 -11.16 -2.97 -5.41
N GLY A 65 -10.78 -1.79 -4.92
CA GLY A 65 -11.57 -0.99 -3.99
C GLY A 65 -12.89 -0.49 -4.59
N ILE A 66 -12.89 -0.05 -5.86
CA ILE A 66 -14.12 0.35 -6.56
C ILE A 66 -15.05 -0.85 -6.74
N VAL A 67 -14.52 -1.97 -7.23
CA VAL A 67 -15.31 -3.20 -7.44
C VAL A 67 -15.86 -3.72 -6.11
N GLY A 68 -15.04 -3.77 -5.06
CA GLY A 68 -15.44 -4.17 -3.72
C GLY A 68 -16.56 -3.29 -3.15
N LEU A 69 -16.43 -1.97 -3.29
CA LEU A 69 -17.48 -1.03 -2.85
C LEU A 69 -18.82 -1.29 -3.55
N VAL A 70 -18.81 -1.52 -4.87
CA VAL A 70 -20.05 -1.81 -5.62
C VAL A 70 -20.70 -3.11 -5.12
N VAL A 71 -19.90 -4.16 -4.90
CA VAL A 71 -20.39 -5.45 -4.39
C VAL A 71 -20.97 -5.31 -2.99
N GLU A 72 -20.32 -4.56 -2.10
CA GLU A 72 -20.82 -4.31 -0.74
C GLU A 72 -22.12 -3.48 -0.75
N ILE A 73 -22.24 -2.47 -1.61
CA ILE A 73 -23.49 -1.70 -1.76
C ILE A 73 -24.63 -2.60 -2.21
N ILE A 74 -24.39 -3.51 -3.16
CA ILE A 74 -25.38 -4.50 -3.59
C ILE A 74 -25.72 -5.45 -2.44
N GLY A 75 -24.72 -5.94 -1.70
CA GLY A 75 -24.92 -6.82 -0.54
C GLY A 75 -25.77 -6.16 0.55
N LEU A 76 -25.54 -4.87 0.83
CA LEU A 76 -26.34 -4.07 1.75
C LEU A 76 -27.78 -3.89 1.26
N TRP A 77 -27.97 -3.64 -0.04
CA TRP A 77 -29.30 -3.45 -0.62
C TRP A 77 -30.14 -4.74 -0.62
N LEU A 78 -29.47 -5.90 -0.73
CA LEU A 78 -30.09 -7.22 -0.70
C LEU A 78 -30.16 -7.85 0.71
N ASP A 79 -29.64 -7.16 1.74
CA ASP A 79 -29.56 -7.65 3.12
C ASP A 79 -28.82 -9.00 3.26
N ILE A 80 -27.71 -9.17 2.52
CA ILE A 80 -26.91 -10.39 2.50
C ILE A 80 -25.62 -10.18 3.31
N ASP A 81 -25.68 -10.47 4.61
CA ASP A 81 -24.54 -10.35 5.55
C ASP A 81 -23.28 -11.07 5.07
N ALA A 82 -23.43 -12.24 4.43
CA ALA A 82 -22.30 -13.02 3.94
C ALA A 82 -21.47 -12.26 2.89
N ILE A 83 -22.10 -11.43 2.05
CA ILE A 83 -21.40 -10.61 1.06
C ILE A 83 -20.59 -9.52 1.76
N ILE A 84 -21.17 -8.88 2.78
CA ILE A 84 -20.51 -7.81 3.53
C ILE A 84 -19.29 -8.36 4.28
N ILE A 85 -19.45 -9.47 5.01
CA ILE A 85 -18.38 -10.10 5.78
C ILE A 85 -17.26 -10.59 4.85
N SER A 86 -17.61 -11.30 3.77
CA SER A 86 -16.61 -11.80 2.81
C SER A 86 -15.89 -10.67 2.07
N GLY A 87 -16.59 -9.57 1.75
CA GLY A 87 -15.99 -8.35 1.21
C GLY A 87 -14.94 -7.78 2.15
N PHE A 88 -15.25 -7.61 3.44
CA PHE A 88 -14.31 -7.12 4.43
C PHE A 88 -13.05 -8.00 4.56
N VAL A 89 -13.22 -9.33 4.60
CA VAL A 89 -12.08 -10.26 4.63
C VAL A 89 -11.22 -10.13 3.37
N LEU A 90 -11.84 -10.05 2.19
CA LEU A 90 -11.13 -9.87 0.93
C LEU A 90 -10.33 -8.56 0.92
N GLU A 91 -10.89 -7.47 1.42
CA GLU A 91 -10.19 -6.18 1.53
C GLU A 91 -8.94 -6.27 2.40
N LEU A 92 -9.01 -6.95 3.55
CA LEU A 92 -7.85 -7.15 4.43
C LEU A 92 -6.76 -7.99 3.77
N VAL A 93 -7.15 -9.04 3.04
CA VAL A 93 -6.21 -9.90 2.28
C VAL A 93 -5.50 -9.08 1.20
N VAL A 94 -6.25 -8.28 0.44
CA VAL A 94 -5.69 -7.44 -0.64
C VAL A 94 -4.75 -6.37 -0.07
N MET A 95 -5.12 -5.73 1.05
CA MET A 95 -4.27 -4.75 1.73
C MET A 95 -2.95 -5.38 2.21
N THR A 96 -3.03 -6.56 2.82
CA THR A 96 -1.85 -7.30 3.31
C THR A 96 -0.96 -7.71 2.15
N TRP A 97 -1.54 -8.26 1.07
CA TRP A 97 -0.82 -8.61 -0.14
C TRP A 97 -0.09 -7.42 -0.75
N TYR A 98 -0.74 -6.25 -0.79
CA TYR A 98 -0.16 -5.02 -1.33
C TYR A 98 1.07 -4.57 -0.52
N LEU A 99 0.92 -4.45 0.80
CA LEU A 99 2.00 -4.05 1.70
C LEU A 99 3.17 -5.04 1.64
N PHE A 100 2.87 -6.34 1.67
CA PHE A 100 3.86 -7.39 1.55
C PHE A 100 4.61 -7.33 0.21
N THR A 101 3.89 -7.10 -0.90
CA THR A 101 4.49 -7.01 -2.24
C THR A 101 5.48 -5.86 -2.34
N ILE A 102 5.13 -4.69 -1.80
CA ILE A 102 6.04 -3.54 -1.76
C ILE A 102 7.25 -3.87 -0.90
N TYR A 103 7.03 -4.34 0.32
CA TYR A 103 8.10 -4.72 1.24
C TYR A 103 9.09 -5.70 0.60
N TRP A 104 8.57 -6.80 0.07
CA TRP A 104 9.38 -7.86 -0.54
C TRP A 104 10.18 -7.37 -1.74
N LYS A 105 9.57 -6.56 -2.61
CA LYS A 105 10.26 -6.04 -3.79
C LYS A 105 11.37 -5.06 -3.45
N VAL A 106 11.13 -4.15 -2.51
CA VAL A 106 12.18 -3.24 -2.04
C VAL A 106 13.31 -4.04 -1.40
N GLU A 107 13.00 -4.96 -0.50
CA GLU A 107 14.01 -5.80 0.18
C GLU A 107 14.80 -6.71 -0.75
N LYS A 108 14.21 -7.15 -1.87
CA LYS A 108 14.90 -7.99 -2.86
C LYS A 108 15.94 -7.19 -3.66
N GLU A 109 15.72 -5.88 -3.83
CA GLU A 109 16.60 -5.00 -4.61
C GLU A 109 17.64 -4.25 -3.75
N LEU A 110 17.51 -4.32 -2.43
CA LEU A 110 18.52 -3.89 -1.45
C LEU A 110 19.50 -5.01 -1.11
#